data_AF-A0A142YHJ9-F1
#
_entry.id   AF-A0A142YHJ9-F1
#
_cell.length_a   1.000
_cell.length_b   1.000
_cell.length_c   1.000
_cell.angle_alpha   90.00
_cell.angle_beta   90.00
_cell.angle_gamma   90.00
#
_symmetry.space_group_name_H-M   'P 1'
#
loop_
_entity.id
_entity.type
_entity.pdbx_description
1 polymer ?
#
loop_
_entity_poly.entity_id
_entity_poly.type
_entity_poly.pdbx_seq_one_letter_code
_entity_poly.pdbx_strand_id
1 'polypeptide(L)'
;MTSDQPEARPPRWCLAGNIVEERRYGPLGAETRRGTRLFAPGAKVYCLPFEYDRLFAFGRHRKSGRFIGSIVPARLVVERRAQLVYHPEVLRRIEERMAAGEHGVNSRYPWDDRESVESHIAALDALDSASAGLVDPLPVEIYDELVASGTIASGAPFELLNGVLVWKPPKEPRRSTCAERAHAEIERIVPEGFHLR
;
A
#
# COMPACT_ATOMS: atom_id res chain seq x y z
N MET A 1 26.30 20.75 -33.64
CA MET A 1 25.46 21.01 -32.46
C MET A 1 24.44 19.89 -32.39
N THR A 2 24.79 18.78 -31.76
CA THR A 2 23.91 17.63 -31.62
C THR A 2 22.84 18.01 -30.60
N SER A 3 21.59 18.11 -31.07
CA SER A 3 20.43 18.43 -30.24
C SER A 3 20.23 17.26 -29.27
N ASP A 4 20.61 17.46 -28.01
CA ASP A 4 20.35 16.53 -26.90
C ASP A 4 18.85 16.62 -26.57
N GLN A 5 18.03 15.97 -27.40
CA GLN A 5 16.63 15.75 -27.07
C GLN A 5 16.61 14.68 -25.97
N PRO A 6 16.07 14.97 -24.76
CA PRO A 6 15.97 13.95 -23.74
C PRO A 6 15.12 12.81 -24.28
N GLU A 7 15.72 11.64 -24.40
CA GLU A 7 15.08 10.42 -24.90
C GLU A 7 13.73 10.24 -24.18
N ALA A 8 12.66 10.12 -24.97
CA ALA A 8 11.31 10.06 -24.43
C ALA A 8 11.16 8.75 -23.64
N ARG A 9 11.07 8.86 -22.32
CA ARG A 9 10.87 7.71 -21.42
C ARG A 9 9.61 6.94 -21.81
N PRO A 10 9.64 5.59 -21.84
CA PRO A 10 8.48 4.81 -22.19
C PRO A 10 7.35 5.04 -21.16
N PRO A 11 6.08 5.10 -21.60
CA PRO A 11 4.97 5.24 -20.69
C PRO A 11 4.86 4.03 -19.77
N ARG A 12 4.35 4.24 -18.54
CA ARG A 12 4.24 3.20 -17.53
C ARG A 12 2.82 3.15 -16.97
N TRP A 13 2.33 1.93 -16.71
CA TRP A 13 1.09 1.75 -15.97
C TRP A 13 1.30 2.15 -14.50
N CYS A 14 0.35 2.88 -13.95
CA CYS A 14 0.33 3.28 -12.53
C CYS A 14 -1.10 3.25 -12.01
N LEU A 15 -1.25 3.16 -10.69
CA LEU A 15 -2.48 3.52 -10.02
C LEU A 15 -2.57 5.05 -10.03
N ALA A 16 -3.55 5.63 -10.72
CA ALA A 16 -3.88 7.04 -10.57
C ALA A 16 -5.06 7.20 -9.61
N GLY A 17 -5.07 8.28 -8.85
CA GLY A 17 -6.17 8.60 -7.95
C GLY A 17 -6.10 10.03 -7.45
N ASN A 18 -6.95 10.33 -6.49
CA ASN A 18 -7.11 11.66 -5.92
C ASN A 18 -6.95 11.58 -4.41
N ILE A 19 -6.28 12.57 -3.82
CA ILE A 19 -6.16 12.63 -2.36
C ILE A 19 -7.53 12.97 -1.77
N VAL A 20 -7.93 12.23 -0.74
CA VAL A 20 -9.23 12.41 -0.07
C VAL A 20 -9.45 13.86 0.39
N GLU A 21 -10.68 14.36 0.27
CA GLU A 21 -11.02 15.72 0.68
C GLU A 21 -10.80 15.93 2.17
N GLU A 22 -11.33 15.00 2.97
CA GLU A 22 -11.30 15.00 4.42
C GLU A 22 -10.99 13.61 4.96
N ARG A 23 -10.31 13.56 6.10
CA ARG A 23 -9.99 12.32 6.81
C ARG A 23 -10.08 12.53 8.31
N ARG A 24 -10.38 11.45 9.03
CA ARG A 24 -10.17 11.40 10.48
C ARG A 24 -8.67 11.40 10.80
N TYR A 25 -8.29 12.01 11.91
CA TYR A 25 -6.92 12.19 12.36
C TYR A 25 -6.87 12.29 13.89
N GLY A 26 -5.70 12.07 14.47
CA GLY A 26 -5.50 12.14 15.91
C GLY A 26 -6.03 10.90 16.64
N PRO A 27 -5.91 10.86 17.97
CA PRO A 27 -6.36 9.72 18.77
C PRO A 27 -7.83 9.38 18.48
N LEU A 28 -8.09 8.11 18.18
CA LEU A 28 -9.42 7.58 17.83
C LEU A 28 -10.13 8.35 16.70
N GLY A 29 -9.38 9.03 15.83
CA GLY A 29 -9.95 9.82 14.75
C GLY A 29 -10.76 11.04 15.20
N ALA A 30 -10.47 11.59 16.38
CA ALA A 30 -11.21 12.71 16.97
C ALA A 30 -11.15 14.02 16.16
N GLU A 31 -10.11 14.22 15.35
CA GLU A 31 -9.96 15.39 14.49
C GLU A 31 -10.35 15.08 13.05
N THR A 32 -10.98 16.03 12.36
CA THR A 32 -11.11 16.01 10.90
C THR A 32 -10.03 16.88 10.28
N ARG A 33 -9.26 16.33 9.34
CA ARG A 33 -8.23 17.07 8.58
C ARG A 33 -8.45 16.93 7.09
N ARG A 34 -8.11 17.99 6.35
CA ARG A 34 -8.19 18.01 4.90
C ARG A 34 -6.93 17.43 4.23
N GLY A 35 -7.12 16.67 3.15
CA GLY A 35 -6.03 16.21 2.27
C GLY A 35 -4.98 15.35 2.97
N THR A 36 -3.69 15.65 2.76
CA THR A 36 -2.59 15.17 3.61
C THR A 36 -1.71 16.35 4.06
N ARG A 37 -0.65 16.03 4.81
CA ARG A 37 0.38 17.04 5.15
C ARG A 37 1.07 17.58 3.90
N LEU A 38 1.26 16.76 2.87
CA LEU A 38 2.07 17.07 1.70
C LEU A 38 1.25 17.34 0.44
N PHE A 39 0.07 16.74 0.32
CA PHE A 39 -0.80 16.87 -0.84
C PHE A 39 -2.09 17.58 -0.48
N ALA A 40 -2.61 18.38 -1.42
CA ALA A 40 -3.84 19.12 -1.23
C ALA A 40 -5.06 18.17 -1.30
N PRO A 41 -6.19 18.53 -0.67
CA PRO A 41 -7.47 17.85 -0.91
C PRO A 41 -7.77 17.78 -2.41
N GLY A 42 -8.23 16.63 -2.89
CA GLY A 42 -8.55 16.39 -4.30
C GLY A 42 -7.34 16.30 -5.24
N ALA A 43 -6.11 16.47 -4.74
CA ALA A 43 -4.92 16.48 -5.58
C ALA A 43 -4.74 15.15 -6.30
N LYS A 44 -4.55 15.20 -7.63
CA LYS A 44 -4.22 14.02 -8.43
C LYS A 44 -2.84 13.50 -8.06
N VAL A 45 -2.75 12.19 -7.82
CA VAL A 45 -1.51 11.47 -7.56
C VAL A 45 -1.35 10.27 -8.48
N TYR A 46 -0.09 9.92 -8.75
CA TYR A 46 0.31 8.69 -9.44
C TYR A 46 1.04 7.82 -8.45
N CYS A 47 0.53 6.62 -8.25
CA CYS A 47 0.94 5.75 -7.19
C CYS A 47 1.54 4.47 -7.75
N LEU A 48 2.54 4.04 -7.02
CA LEU A 48 3.17 2.75 -7.17
C LEU A 48 2.92 1.96 -5.88
N PRO A 49 2.95 0.62 -5.91
CA PRO A 49 2.67 -0.17 -4.72
C PRO A 49 3.75 0.15 -3.68
N PHE A 50 3.43 0.13 -2.40
CA PHE A 50 4.45 0.14 -1.37
C PHE A 50 4.11 -0.97 -0.37
N GLU A 51 4.85 -1.04 0.71
CA GLU A 51 4.60 -2.05 1.73
C GLU A 51 3.16 -1.97 2.26
N TYR A 52 2.51 -3.13 2.27
CA TYR A 52 1.19 -3.35 2.86
C TYR A 52 0.08 -2.46 2.26
N ASP A 53 -0.57 -1.64 3.10
CA ASP A 53 -1.66 -0.72 2.77
C ASP A 53 -1.15 0.66 2.37
N ARG A 54 0.12 0.80 1.99
CA ARG A 54 0.75 2.07 1.64
C ARG A 54 1.09 2.14 0.16
N LEU A 55 1.08 3.35 -0.36
CA LEU A 55 1.40 3.68 -1.74
C LEU A 55 2.54 4.68 -1.77
N PHE A 56 3.45 4.52 -2.73
CA PHE A 56 4.39 5.60 -3.04
C PHE A 56 3.73 6.53 -4.05
N ALA A 57 3.27 7.69 -3.58
CA ALA A 57 2.51 8.64 -4.36
C ALA A 57 3.39 9.77 -4.89
N PHE A 58 3.28 10.04 -6.19
CA PHE A 58 3.81 11.22 -6.83
C PHE A 58 2.73 12.25 -7.11
N GLY A 59 2.98 13.51 -6.76
CA GLY A 59 2.04 14.58 -7.03
C GLY A 59 2.62 15.95 -6.72
N ARG A 60 1.81 17.00 -6.88
CA ARG A 60 2.21 18.37 -6.55
C ARG A 60 2.10 18.61 -5.05
N HIS A 61 3.19 19.09 -4.45
CA HIS A 61 3.23 19.49 -3.06
C HIS A 61 2.30 20.69 -2.83
N ARG A 62 1.44 20.60 -1.80
CA ARG A 62 0.35 21.55 -1.56
C ARG A 62 0.80 23.00 -1.33
N LYS A 63 2.00 23.23 -0.78
CA LYS A 63 2.50 24.60 -0.49
C LYS A 63 3.43 25.13 -1.55
N SER A 64 4.34 24.30 -2.05
CA SER A 64 5.39 24.74 -2.98
C SER A 64 5.04 24.52 -4.45
N GLY A 65 3.97 23.78 -4.76
CA GLY A 65 3.59 23.40 -6.11
C GLY A 65 4.55 22.43 -6.82
N ARG A 66 5.73 22.17 -6.22
CA ARG A 66 6.76 21.27 -6.76
C ARG A 66 6.25 19.84 -6.80
N PHE A 67 6.65 19.10 -7.82
CA PHE A 67 6.38 17.67 -7.88
C PHE A 67 7.24 16.93 -6.85
N ILE A 68 6.63 16.08 -6.05
CA ILE A 68 7.29 15.30 -4.99
C ILE A 68 6.83 13.86 -5.04
N GLY A 69 7.63 12.96 -4.47
CA GLY A 69 7.24 11.60 -4.12
C GLY A 69 7.11 11.46 -2.61
N SER A 70 6.11 10.75 -2.12
CA SER A 70 5.96 10.44 -0.70
C SER A 70 5.12 9.21 -0.47
N ILE A 71 5.41 8.48 0.61
CA ILE A 71 4.60 7.35 1.04
C ILE A 71 3.32 7.89 1.69
N VAL A 72 2.17 7.39 1.24
CA VAL A 72 0.85 7.71 1.78
C VAL A 72 0.07 6.41 2.07
N PRO A 73 -0.78 6.38 3.11
CA PRO A 73 -1.74 5.29 3.26
C PRO A 73 -2.67 5.23 2.04
N ALA A 74 -2.93 4.03 1.53
CA ALA A 74 -3.74 3.79 0.34
C ALA A 74 -5.16 4.36 0.51
N ARG A 75 -5.75 4.21 1.71
CA ARG A 75 -7.07 4.78 2.08
C ARG A 75 -7.20 6.29 1.89
N LEU A 76 -6.07 7.03 1.83
CA LEU A 76 -6.09 8.48 1.56
C LEU A 76 -6.09 8.82 0.07
N VAL A 77 -6.03 7.82 -0.81
CA VAL A 77 -6.11 7.93 -2.26
C VAL A 77 -7.44 7.32 -2.70
N VAL A 78 -8.39 8.15 -3.10
CA VAL A 78 -9.72 7.77 -3.61
C VAL A 78 -9.74 7.83 -5.13
N GLU A 79 -10.85 7.38 -5.74
CA GLU A 79 -11.04 7.36 -7.20
C GLU A 79 -9.90 6.65 -7.94
N ARG A 80 -9.48 5.52 -7.36
CA ARG A 80 -8.36 4.70 -7.84
C ARG A 80 -8.71 4.13 -9.21
N ARG A 81 -7.75 4.20 -10.12
CA ARG A 81 -7.90 3.66 -11.49
C ARG A 81 -6.54 3.30 -12.07
N ALA A 82 -6.49 2.25 -12.87
CA ALA A 82 -5.33 1.97 -13.69
C ALA A 82 -5.20 3.03 -14.78
N GLN A 83 -4.01 3.63 -14.90
CA GLN A 83 -3.75 4.66 -15.89
C GLN A 83 -2.37 4.50 -16.51
N LEU A 84 -2.29 4.57 -17.83
CA LEU A 84 -1.03 4.68 -18.54
C LEU A 84 -0.51 6.12 -18.40
N VAL A 85 0.67 6.29 -17.84
CA VAL A 85 1.24 7.59 -17.47
C VAL A 85 2.30 8.02 -18.48
N TYR A 86 2.15 9.25 -18.96
CA TYR A 86 3.07 9.91 -19.91
C TYR A 86 3.78 11.13 -19.29
N HIS A 87 3.49 11.43 -18.01
CA HIS A 87 4.00 12.65 -17.38
C HIS A 87 5.52 12.55 -17.16
N PRO A 88 6.36 13.39 -17.81
CA PRO A 88 7.82 13.18 -17.84
C PRO A 88 8.44 13.11 -16.44
N GLU A 89 7.98 13.96 -15.53
CA GLU A 89 8.49 14.04 -14.17
C GLU A 89 8.05 12.86 -13.27
N VAL A 90 6.97 12.16 -13.64
CA VAL A 90 6.58 10.90 -12.99
C VAL A 90 7.49 9.79 -13.49
N LEU A 91 7.63 9.67 -14.82
CA LEU A 91 8.48 8.65 -15.44
C LEU A 91 9.93 8.73 -14.97
N ARG A 92 10.50 9.94 -14.91
CA ARG A 92 11.85 10.19 -14.37
C ARG A 92 11.99 9.67 -12.94
N ARG A 93 11.03 9.99 -12.06
CA ARG A 93 11.08 9.55 -10.66
C ARG A 93 10.87 8.05 -10.49
N ILE A 94 10.05 7.42 -11.33
CA ILE A 94 9.90 5.97 -11.34
C ILE A 94 11.26 5.35 -11.66
N GLU A 95 11.91 5.76 -12.75
CA GLU A 95 13.23 5.25 -13.14
C GLU A 95 14.31 5.48 -12.07
N GLU A 96 14.38 6.67 -11.48
CA GLU A 96 15.33 6.97 -10.40
C GLU A 96 15.15 6.06 -9.20
N ARG A 97 13.89 5.79 -8.84
CA ARG A 97 13.57 4.89 -7.73
C ARG A 97 13.93 3.44 -8.05
N MET A 98 13.70 3.01 -9.29
CA MET A 98 14.09 1.69 -9.77
C MET A 98 15.61 1.52 -9.73
N ALA A 99 16.35 2.52 -10.22
CA ALA A 99 17.82 2.52 -10.23
C ALA A 99 18.41 2.52 -8.81
N ALA A 100 17.75 3.20 -7.86
CA ALA A 100 18.18 3.27 -6.46
C ALA A 100 17.94 1.98 -5.65
N GLY A 101 17.26 0.97 -6.21
CA GLY A 101 16.93 -0.23 -5.46
C GLY A 101 15.79 -0.03 -4.45
N GLU A 102 15.13 1.13 -4.44
CA GLU A 102 14.07 1.51 -3.48
C GLU A 102 12.70 0.90 -3.84
N HIS A 103 12.72 -0.36 -4.26
CA HIS A 103 11.54 -1.19 -4.41
C HIS A 103 11.16 -1.66 -3.00
N GLY A 104 9.90 -1.52 -2.61
CA GLY A 104 9.43 -2.10 -1.34
C GLY A 104 9.78 -3.59 -1.26
N VAL A 105 9.86 -4.14 -0.04
CA VAL A 105 10.39 -5.49 0.27
C VAL A 105 9.71 -6.65 -0.51
N ASN A 106 8.58 -6.38 -1.18
CA ASN A 106 7.91 -7.28 -2.12
C ASN A 106 7.96 -6.71 -3.55
N SER A 107 9.08 -6.94 -4.24
CA SER A 107 9.49 -6.49 -5.59
C SER A 107 8.47 -6.74 -6.74
N ARG A 108 7.28 -6.13 -6.67
CA ARG A 108 6.34 -5.95 -7.80
C ARG A 108 6.42 -4.53 -8.32
N TYR A 109 7.59 -4.19 -8.81
CA TYR A 109 7.93 -2.90 -9.37
C TYR A 109 8.65 -3.09 -10.69
N PRO A 110 8.27 -2.36 -11.76
CA PRO A 110 7.06 -1.56 -11.96
C PRO A 110 5.83 -2.43 -12.33
N TRP A 111 4.65 -1.81 -12.48
CA TRP A 111 3.51 -2.48 -13.12
C TRP A 111 3.80 -2.68 -14.60
N ASP A 112 3.76 -3.92 -15.07
CA ASP A 112 4.03 -4.23 -16.47
C ASP A 112 2.80 -3.99 -17.36
N ASP A 113 1.60 -4.14 -16.80
CA ASP A 113 0.33 -4.03 -17.53
C ASP A 113 -0.79 -3.43 -16.67
N ARG A 114 -1.94 -3.21 -17.33
CA ARG A 114 -3.16 -2.67 -16.73
C ARG A 114 -3.76 -3.62 -15.70
N GLU A 115 -3.80 -4.92 -16.00
CA GLU A 115 -4.44 -5.94 -15.18
C GLU A 115 -3.78 -6.05 -13.81
N SER A 116 -2.47 -5.96 -13.75
CA SER A 116 -1.69 -5.95 -12.52
C SER A 116 -2.05 -4.77 -11.62
N VAL A 117 -2.26 -3.58 -12.21
CA VAL A 117 -2.72 -2.40 -11.46
C VAL A 117 -4.14 -2.59 -10.96
N GLU A 118 -5.05 -3.08 -11.81
CA GLU A 118 -6.46 -3.31 -11.44
C GLU A 118 -6.60 -4.36 -10.34
N SER A 119 -5.82 -5.44 -10.40
CA SER A 119 -5.76 -6.46 -9.35
C SER A 119 -5.31 -5.87 -8.01
N HIS A 120 -4.32 -4.98 -8.02
CA HIS A 120 -3.88 -4.31 -6.80
C HIS A 120 -4.92 -3.31 -6.26
N ILE A 121 -5.59 -2.56 -7.14
CA ILE A 121 -6.69 -1.68 -6.75
C ILE A 121 -7.79 -2.50 -6.06
N ALA A 122 -8.20 -3.62 -6.65
CA ALA A 122 -9.21 -4.50 -6.07
C ALA A 122 -8.80 -5.03 -4.68
N ALA A 123 -7.51 -5.35 -4.48
CA ALA A 123 -7.00 -5.76 -3.18
C ALA A 123 -7.06 -4.64 -2.13
N LEU A 124 -6.75 -3.40 -2.52
CA LEU A 124 -6.87 -2.23 -1.65
C LEU A 124 -8.33 -1.91 -1.32
N ASP A 125 -9.24 -2.01 -2.29
CA ASP A 125 -10.66 -1.76 -2.09
C ASP A 125 -11.29 -2.82 -1.18
N ALA A 126 -10.84 -4.08 -1.26
CA ALA A 126 -11.23 -5.14 -0.34
C ALA A 126 -10.73 -4.86 1.09
N LEU A 127 -9.51 -4.35 1.25
CA LEU A 127 -8.96 -3.93 2.56
C LEU A 127 -9.74 -2.75 3.16
N ASP A 128 -10.03 -1.73 2.35
CA ASP A 128 -10.84 -0.59 2.78
C ASP A 128 -12.25 -1.03 3.20
N SER A 129 -12.84 -1.99 2.46
CA SER A 129 -14.14 -2.56 2.80
C SER A 129 -14.11 -3.36 4.11
N ALA A 130 -13.07 -4.18 4.32
CA ALA A 130 -12.87 -4.94 5.55
C ALA A 130 -12.61 -4.05 6.78
N SER A 131 -12.13 -2.83 6.56
CA SER A 131 -11.88 -1.84 7.61
C SER A 131 -12.96 -0.73 7.68
N ALA A 132 -14.03 -0.84 6.89
CA ALA A 132 -15.07 0.17 6.85
C ALA A 132 -15.82 0.27 8.20
N GLY A 133 -15.97 1.50 8.70
CA GLY A 133 -16.63 1.76 9.98
C GLY A 133 -15.74 1.56 11.21
N LEU A 134 -14.50 1.09 11.04
CA LEU A 134 -13.55 0.95 12.12
C LEU A 134 -12.97 2.31 12.54
N VAL A 135 -12.72 2.46 13.83
CA VAL A 135 -12.02 3.62 14.40
C VAL A 135 -10.52 3.43 14.19
N ASP A 136 -9.80 4.51 13.89
CA ASP A 136 -8.35 4.49 13.68
C ASP A 136 -7.65 5.35 14.76
N PRO A 137 -6.73 4.78 15.56
CA PRO A 137 -6.33 3.37 15.59
C PRO A 137 -7.45 2.45 16.11
N LEU A 138 -7.52 1.25 15.54
CA LEU A 138 -8.43 0.18 15.90
C LEU A 138 -7.99 -0.46 17.24
N PRO A 139 -8.84 -0.45 18.28
CA PRO A 139 -8.56 -1.21 19.50
C PRO A 139 -8.46 -2.70 19.20
N VAL A 140 -7.59 -3.42 19.93
CA VAL A 140 -7.38 -4.86 19.72
C VAL A 140 -8.66 -5.66 19.95
N GLU A 141 -9.51 -5.21 20.87
CA GLU A 141 -10.77 -5.84 21.22
C GLU A 141 -11.74 -5.87 20.03
N ILE A 142 -11.79 -4.77 19.26
CA ILE A 142 -12.63 -4.70 18.05
C ILE A 142 -12.09 -5.65 16.98
N TYR A 143 -10.77 -5.78 16.83
CA TYR A 143 -10.18 -6.74 15.91
C TYR A 143 -10.51 -8.19 16.30
N ASP A 144 -10.41 -8.52 17.58
CA ASP A 144 -10.78 -9.85 18.09
C ASP A 144 -12.27 -10.17 17.84
N GLU A 145 -13.17 -9.18 17.99
CA GLU A 145 -14.58 -9.31 17.64
C GLU A 145 -14.81 -9.54 16.13
N LEU A 146 -14.05 -8.88 15.26
CA LEU A 146 -14.12 -9.07 13.80
C LEU A 146 -13.66 -10.46 13.38
N VAL A 147 -12.63 -11.00 14.02
CA VAL A 147 -12.16 -12.37 13.80
C VAL A 147 -13.18 -13.38 14.34
N ALA A 148 -13.69 -13.18 15.55
CA ALA A 148 -14.68 -14.05 16.18
C ALA A 148 -16.01 -14.10 15.41
N SER A 149 -16.44 -12.96 14.85
CA SER A 149 -17.64 -12.87 14.01
C SER A 149 -17.45 -13.41 12.58
N GLY A 150 -16.22 -13.73 12.18
CA GLY A 150 -15.89 -14.19 10.83
C GLY A 150 -15.90 -13.09 9.77
N THR A 151 -16.02 -11.82 10.16
CA THR A 151 -15.89 -10.67 9.25
C THR A 151 -14.48 -10.60 8.68
N ILE A 152 -13.48 -10.89 9.52
CA ILE A 152 -12.11 -11.21 9.09
C ILE A 152 -11.95 -12.72 9.23
N ALA A 153 -11.77 -13.43 8.12
CA ALA A 153 -11.57 -14.87 8.15
C ALA A 153 -10.31 -15.21 8.95
N SER A 154 -10.35 -16.29 9.74
CA SER A 154 -9.15 -16.85 10.36
C SER A 154 -8.15 -17.25 9.26
N GLY A 155 -6.95 -16.64 9.29
CA GLY A 155 -5.94 -16.81 8.24
C GLY A 155 -6.09 -15.85 7.04
N ALA A 156 -6.99 -14.86 7.11
CA ALA A 156 -7.03 -13.79 6.12
C ALA A 156 -5.66 -13.07 6.07
N PRO A 157 -5.29 -12.52 4.90
CA PRO A 157 -4.02 -11.82 4.70
C PRO A 157 -4.02 -10.44 5.38
N PHE A 158 -4.53 -10.32 6.61
CA PHE A 158 -4.62 -9.08 7.36
C PHE A 158 -4.03 -9.27 8.75
N GLU A 159 -3.27 -8.29 9.23
CA GLU A 159 -2.71 -8.23 10.58
C GLU A 159 -3.06 -6.87 11.21
N LEU A 160 -3.37 -6.84 12.51
CA LEU A 160 -3.49 -5.59 13.25
C LEU A 160 -2.11 -5.17 13.79
N LEU A 161 -1.55 -4.09 13.25
CA LEU A 161 -0.26 -3.54 13.68
C LEU A 161 -0.43 -2.12 14.20
N ASN A 162 -0.21 -1.90 15.50
CA ASN A 162 -0.34 -0.59 16.16
C ASN A 162 -1.70 0.07 15.90
N GLY A 163 -2.78 -0.71 15.90
CA GLY A 163 -4.13 -0.22 15.63
C GLY A 163 -4.43 0.05 14.16
N VAL A 164 -3.56 -0.34 13.23
CA VAL A 164 -3.81 -0.27 11.79
C VAL A 164 -4.00 -1.67 11.24
N LEU A 165 -5.08 -1.89 10.49
CA LEU A 165 -5.28 -3.14 9.77
C LEU A 165 -4.39 -3.13 8.51
N VAL A 166 -3.49 -4.11 8.43
CA VAL A 166 -2.40 -4.16 7.44
C VAL A 166 -2.59 -5.40 6.58
N TRP A 167 -2.69 -5.24 5.25
CA TRP A 167 -2.71 -6.39 4.34
C TRP A 167 -1.33 -7.01 4.18
N LYS A 168 -1.18 -8.27 4.57
CA LYS A 168 0.01 -9.09 4.37
C LYS A 168 -0.09 -9.82 3.03
N PRO A 169 0.82 -9.57 2.08
CA PRO A 169 0.77 -10.27 0.81
C PRO A 169 0.90 -11.80 1.00
N PRO A 170 0.30 -12.59 0.10
CA PRO A 170 0.45 -14.03 0.12
C PRO A 170 1.95 -14.39 0.09
N LYS A 171 2.35 -15.32 0.95
CA LYS A 171 3.76 -15.74 1.04
C LYS A 171 4.18 -16.35 -0.30
N GLU A 172 5.28 -15.85 -0.87
CA GLU A 172 5.89 -16.49 -2.04
C GLU A 172 6.29 -17.95 -1.73
N PRO A 173 6.36 -18.83 -2.74
CA PRO A 173 6.70 -20.25 -2.55
C PRO A 173 8.01 -20.47 -1.76
N ARG A 174 9.02 -19.61 -1.97
CA ARG A 174 10.28 -19.69 -1.21
C ARG A 174 10.09 -19.37 0.27
N ARG A 175 9.24 -18.40 0.59
CA ARG A 175 8.93 -18.02 1.98
C ARG A 175 8.02 -19.05 2.66
N SER A 176 7.17 -19.77 1.91
CA SER A 176 6.39 -20.88 2.47
C SER A 176 7.29 -22.06 2.84
N THR A 177 8.22 -22.47 1.96
CA THR A 177 9.14 -23.58 2.25
C THR A 177 10.03 -23.30 3.47
N CYS A 178 10.56 -22.08 3.62
CA CYS A 178 11.33 -21.73 4.81
C CYS A 178 10.46 -21.74 6.08
N ALA A 179 9.22 -21.25 6.01
CA ALA A 179 8.31 -21.25 7.14
C ALA A 179 7.90 -22.67 7.55
N GLU A 180 7.61 -23.54 6.58
CA GLU A 180 7.29 -24.96 6.81
C GLU A 180 8.46 -25.71 7.46
N ARG A 181 9.69 -25.50 6.95
CA ARG A 181 10.89 -26.10 7.54
C ARG A 181 11.13 -25.59 8.96
N ALA A 182 10.98 -24.29 9.20
CA ALA A 182 11.11 -23.73 10.53
C ALA A 182 10.07 -24.29 11.49
N HIS A 183 8.79 -24.37 11.09
CA HIS A 183 7.74 -25.00 11.88
C HIS A 183 8.07 -26.46 12.21
N ALA A 184 8.52 -27.24 11.23
CA ALA A 184 8.86 -28.65 11.43
C ALA A 184 10.03 -28.85 12.43
N GLU A 185 11.03 -27.97 12.41
CA GLU A 185 12.12 -28.04 13.40
C GLU A 185 11.67 -27.56 14.79
N ILE A 186 10.82 -26.54 14.86
CA ILE A 186 10.30 -26.04 16.14
C ILE A 186 9.40 -27.10 16.79
N GLU A 187 8.48 -27.73 16.05
CA GLU A 187 7.63 -28.83 16.55
C GLU A 187 8.46 -29.97 17.18
N ARG A 188 9.67 -30.26 16.69
CA ARG A 188 10.55 -31.30 17.26
C ARG A 188 11.15 -30.95 18.61
N ILE A 189 11.29 -29.66 18.92
CA ILE A 189 11.93 -29.17 20.15
C ILE A 189 10.90 -28.65 21.16
N VAL A 190 9.64 -28.49 20.74
CA VAL A 190 8.55 -28.04 21.59
C VAL A 190 8.13 -29.19 22.53
N PRO A 191 7.98 -28.93 23.84
CA PRO A 191 7.57 -29.95 24.81
C PRO A 191 6.20 -30.56 24.49
N GLU A 192 5.97 -31.80 24.92
CA GLU A 192 4.65 -32.44 24.84
C GLU A 192 3.56 -31.55 25.45
N GLY A 193 2.47 -31.36 24.70
CA GLY A 193 1.32 -30.53 25.09
C GLY A 193 1.36 -29.10 24.57
N PHE A 194 2.43 -28.66 23.90
CA PHE A 194 2.47 -27.41 23.16
C PHE A 194 2.30 -27.67 21.66
N HIS A 195 1.37 -26.96 21.03
CA HIS A 195 1.17 -27.01 19.58
C HIS A 195 1.42 -25.62 19.01
N LEU A 196 2.22 -25.53 17.95
CA LEU A 196 2.34 -24.30 17.19
C LEU A 196 1.02 -24.03 16.47
N ARG A 197 0.43 -22.85 16.72
CA ARG A 197 -0.73 -22.33 15.97
C ARG A 197 -0.29 -21.39 14.87
#